data_AF-A0A2V9FM29-F1
#
_entry.id   AF-A0A2V9FM29-F1
#
_cell.length_a   1.000
_cell.length_b   1.000
_cell.length_c   1.000
_cell.angle_alpha   90.00
_cell.angle_beta   90.00
_cell.angle_gamma   90.00
#
_symmetry.space_group_name_H-M   'P 1'
#
loop_
_entity.id
_entity.type
_entity.pdbx_description
1 polymer ?
#
loop_
_entity_poly.entity_id
_entity_poly.type
_entity_poly.pdbx_seq_one_letter_code
_entity_poly.pdbx_strand_id
1 'polypeptide(L)'
;MNGFETILPFLKPIEYLLLDPSISEVMVNGPDHIFIERDGFVEPVQGIHLGEKSLMVAVKNIARRLGDDISESKPILDSRLPDGSRVAAVIPPCSVNGVTLTVRKFNARHFGVEELVHAGTLERWLANQLETYVLA
;
A
#
# COMPACT_ATOMS: atom_id res chain seq x y z
N MET A 1 15.65 6.29 6.36
CA MET A 1 14.37 6.72 6.97
C MET A 1 13.35 5.69 6.60
N ASN A 2 12.65 5.12 7.57
CA ASN A 2 11.55 4.21 7.30
C ASN A 2 10.45 5.02 6.60
N GLY A 3 10.05 4.66 5.37
CA GLY A 3 9.17 5.48 4.53
C GLY A 3 7.86 5.86 5.23
N PHE A 4 7.39 4.99 6.11
CA PHE A 4 6.17 5.15 6.91
C PHE A 4 6.23 6.28 7.94
N GLU A 5 7.39 6.66 8.48
CA GLU A 5 7.49 7.77 9.47
C GLU A 5 6.86 9.07 8.96
N THR A 6 6.85 9.24 7.63
CA THR A 6 6.22 10.34 6.89
C THR A 6 4.71 10.43 7.09
N ILE A 7 4.03 9.29 7.27
CA ILE A 7 2.56 9.19 7.25
C ILE A 7 1.95 8.68 8.55
N LEU A 8 2.69 7.92 9.37
CA LEU A 8 2.19 7.33 10.62
C LEU A 8 1.55 8.32 11.59
N PRO A 9 2.05 9.55 11.78
CA PRO A 9 1.41 10.53 12.65
C PRO A 9 -0.06 10.83 12.30
N PHE A 10 -0.45 10.62 11.04
CA PHE A 10 -1.81 10.88 10.55
C PHE A 10 -2.71 9.64 10.56
N LEU A 11 -2.14 8.45 10.78
CA LEU A 11 -2.82 7.15 10.65
C LEU A 11 -2.73 6.32 11.94
N LYS A 12 -2.64 7.00 13.11
CA LYS A 12 -2.54 6.40 14.45
C LYS A 12 -3.44 5.17 14.69
N PRO A 13 -4.74 5.17 14.34
CA PRO A 13 -5.60 4.01 14.63
C PRO A 13 -5.24 2.73 13.86
N ILE A 14 -4.53 2.86 12.73
CA ILE A 14 -4.06 1.72 11.90
C ILE A 14 -2.53 1.60 11.89
N GLU A 15 -1.83 2.34 12.75
CA GLU A 15 -0.36 2.38 12.83
C GLU A 15 0.22 0.97 13.01
N TYR A 16 -0.39 0.17 13.89
CA TYR A 16 0.05 -1.20 14.15
C TYR A 16 -0.10 -2.13 12.94
N LEU A 17 -1.10 -1.92 12.08
CA LEU A 17 -1.29 -2.69 10.85
C LEU A 17 -0.23 -2.33 9.80
N LEU A 18 0.07 -1.03 9.67
CA LEU A 18 1.11 -0.55 8.75
C LEU A 18 2.49 -1.09 9.13
N LEU A 19 2.77 -1.18 10.44
CA LEU A 19 4.04 -1.66 10.98
C LEU A 19 4.17 -3.19 11.00
N ASP A 20 3.08 -3.95 10.89
CA ASP A 20 3.13 -5.41 10.88
C ASP A 20 3.82 -5.92 9.59
N PRO A 21 5.00 -6.57 9.67
CA PRO A 21 5.75 -7.02 8.51
C PRO A 21 5.07 -8.12 7.71
N SER A 22 4.09 -8.81 8.28
CA SER A 22 3.34 -9.86 7.59
C SER A 22 2.17 -9.33 6.77
N ILE A 23 1.81 -8.05 6.93
CA ILE A 23 0.82 -7.36 6.11
C ILE A 23 1.55 -6.68 4.95
N SER A 24 1.07 -6.91 3.72
CA SER A 24 1.59 -6.31 2.48
C SER A 24 0.75 -5.12 2.00
N GLU A 25 -0.53 -5.07 2.35
CA GLU A 25 -1.41 -3.96 1.98
C GLU A 25 -2.39 -3.62 3.10
N VAL A 26 -2.63 -2.33 3.32
CA VAL A 26 -3.69 -1.82 4.20
C VAL A 26 -4.63 -0.95 3.38
N MET A 27 -5.91 -1.27 3.39
CA MET A 27 -6.96 -0.61 2.62
C MET A 27 -8.00 -0.03 3.58
N VAL A 28 -8.38 1.21 3.35
CA VAL A 28 -9.43 1.94 4.07
C VAL A 28 -10.45 2.36 3.03
N ASN A 29 -11.63 1.73 3.04
CA ASN A 29 -12.71 1.94 2.09
C ASN A 29 -13.86 2.72 2.75
N GLY A 30 -13.52 3.86 3.35
CA GLY A 30 -14.39 4.61 4.26
C GLY A 30 -13.98 4.46 5.73
N PRO A 31 -14.60 5.26 6.63
CA PRO A 31 -14.13 5.40 8.01
C PRO A 31 -14.21 4.13 8.87
N ASP A 32 -15.06 3.18 8.50
CA ASP A 32 -15.37 1.96 9.26
C ASP A 32 -14.97 0.66 8.54
N HIS A 33 -14.45 0.76 7.33
CA HIS A 33 -14.17 -0.39 6.47
C HIS A 33 -12.68 -0.52 6.20
N ILE A 34 -11.99 -1.24 7.09
CA ILE A 34 -10.55 -1.50 6.98
C ILE A 34 -10.35 -2.94 6.52
N PHE A 35 -9.46 -3.14 5.55
CA PHE A 35 -9.02 -4.43 5.08
C PHE A 35 -7.50 -4.49 5.08
N ILE A 36 -6.96 -5.68 5.23
CA ILE A 36 -5.53 -5.94 5.09
C ILE A 36 -5.31 -7.10 4.13
N GLU A 37 -4.16 -7.09 3.45
CA GLU A 37 -3.69 -8.21 2.65
C GLU A 37 -2.52 -8.87 3.36
N ARG A 38 -2.61 -10.19 3.53
CA ARG A 38 -1.63 -11.05 4.19
C ARG A 38 -1.53 -12.34 3.39
N ASP A 39 -0.32 -12.71 2.99
CA ASP A 39 -0.04 -13.94 2.23
C ASP A 39 -0.90 -14.10 0.96
N GLY A 40 -1.26 -13.00 0.28
CA GLY A 40 -2.11 -13.00 -0.91
C GLY A 40 -3.62 -12.98 -0.64
N PHE A 41 -4.05 -12.98 0.62
CA PHE A 41 -5.45 -13.01 1.01
C PHE A 41 -5.88 -11.69 1.65
N VAL A 42 -7.04 -11.19 1.22
CA VAL A 42 -7.66 -9.99 1.79
C VAL A 42 -8.59 -10.38 2.92
N GLU A 43 -8.41 -9.77 4.10
CA GLU A 43 -9.25 -9.98 5.27
C GLU A 43 -9.75 -8.65 5.88
N PRO A 44 -11.01 -8.58 6.37
CA PRO A 44 -11.53 -7.39 7.02
C PRO A 44 -10.99 -7.25 8.44
N VAL A 45 -10.71 -6.02 8.87
CA VAL A 45 -10.32 -5.69 10.24
C VAL A 45 -11.49 -5.02 10.96
N GLN A 46 -11.92 -5.61 12.08
CA GLN A 46 -13.05 -5.11 12.86
C GLN A 46 -12.60 -4.18 14.00
N GLY A 47 -13.49 -3.30 14.43
CA GLY A 47 -13.31 -2.49 15.64
C GLY A 47 -12.45 -1.23 15.47
N ILE A 48 -12.10 -0.86 14.24
CA ILE A 48 -11.37 0.38 13.94
C ILE A 48 -12.33 1.40 13.33
N HIS A 49 -12.28 2.62 13.84
CA HIS A 49 -12.97 3.78 13.26
C HIS A 49 -11.98 4.92 13.07
N LEU A 50 -11.79 5.37 11.82
CA LEU A 50 -10.86 6.44 11.47
C LEU A 50 -11.52 7.83 11.48
N GLY A 51 -12.85 7.91 11.45
CA GLY A 51 -13.62 9.14 11.37
C GLY A 51 -13.43 9.86 10.03
N GLU A 52 -14.54 10.16 9.33
CA GLU A 52 -14.46 10.68 7.96
C GLU A 52 -13.68 11.99 7.83
N LYS A 53 -13.91 12.95 8.74
CA LYS A 53 -13.18 14.23 8.75
C LYS A 53 -11.69 14.04 9.04
N SER A 54 -11.36 13.16 9.99
CA SER A 54 -9.98 12.88 10.36
C SER A 54 -9.24 12.18 9.22
N LEU A 55 -9.89 11.23 8.54
CA LEU A 55 -9.34 10.55 7.38
C LEU A 55 -9.10 11.51 6.21
N MET A 56 -10.03 12.43 5.94
CA MET A 56 -9.84 13.50 4.95
C MET A 56 -8.63 14.39 5.29
N VAL A 57 -8.49 14.80 6.55
CA VAL A 57 -7.34 15.61 7.01
C VAL A 57 -6.04 14.82 6.89
N ALA A 58 -6.05 13.54 7.24
CA ALA A 58 -4.90 12.66 7.13
C ALA A 58 -4.42 12.55 5.67
N VAL A 59 -5.33 12.25 4.73
CA VAL A 59 -5.00 12.14 3.30
C VAL A 59 -4.42 13.44 2.74
N LYS A 60 -5.00 14.61 3.09
CA LYS A 60 -4.46 15.91 2.67
C LYS A 60 -3.07 16.20 3.23
N ASN A 61 -2.83 15.86 4.51
CA ASN A 61 -1.52 16.01 5.13
C ASN A 61 -0.47 15.07 4.52
N ILE A 62 -0.86 13.84 4.22
CA ILE A 62 0.00 12.87 3.53
C ILE A 62 0.40 13.39 2.15
N ALA A 63 -0.57 13.82 1.33
CA ALA A 63 -0.30 14.38 0.00
C ALA A 63 0.73 15.53 0.09
N ARG A 64 0.49 16.51 0.97
CA ARG A 64 1.39 17.65 1.19
C ARG A 64 2.79 17.20 1.62
N ARG A 65 2.89 16.20 2.48
CA ARG A 65 4.18 15.70 2.98
C ARG A 65 4.99 14.98 1.90
N LEU A 66 4.30 14.37 0.93
CA LEU A 66 4.89 13.73 -0.25
C LEU A 66 5.14 14.71 -1.40
N GLY A 67 4.83 16.00 -1.23
CA GLY A 67 4.99 17.00 -2.28
C GLY A 67 3.93 16.93 -3.38
N ASP A 68 2.80 16.28 -3.11
CA ASP A 68 1.64 16.20 -3.99
C ASP A 68 0.46 17.01 -3.41
N ASP A 69 -0.66 17.04 -4.13
CA ASP A 69 -1.89 17.71 -3.72
C ASP A 69 -3.12 16.84 -4.01
N ILE A 70 -4.13 16.96 -3.14
CA ILE A 70 -5.43 16.32 -3.27
C ILE A 70 -6.55 17.26 -2.83
N SER A 71 -7.52 17.46 -3.71
CA SER A 71 -8.61 18.42 -3.55
C SER A 71 -9.84 17.99 -4.35
N GLU A 72 -10.97 18.68 -4.23
CA GLU A 72 -12.18 18.31 -4.98
C GLU A 72 -11.99 18.42 -6.51
N SER A 73 -11.11 19.30 -6.99
CA SER A 73 -10.74 19.41 -8.40
C SER A 73 -9.69 18.38 -8.84
N LYS A 74 -8.90 17.84 -7.90
CA LYS A 74 -7.94 16.75 -8.10
C LYS A 74 -8.15 15.67 -7.02
N PRO A 75 -9.22 14.87 -7.11
CA PRO A 75 -9.68 14.01 -6.00
C PRO A 75 -8.94 12.68 -5.88
N ILE A 76 -7.87 12.48 -6.67
CA ILE A 76 -7.11 11.24 -6.73
C ILE A 76 -5.64 11.55 -6.41
N LEU A 77 -5.08 10.79 -5.49
CA LEU A 77 -3.68 10.77 -5.11
C LEU A 77 -3.08 9.41 -5.47
N ASP A 78 -1.91 9.42 -6.12
CA ASP A 78 -1.06 8.23 -6.31
C ASP A 78 0.40 8.67 -6.15
N SER A 79 1.01 8.28 -5.03
CA SER A 79 2.34 8.72 -4.66
C SER A 79 3.18 7.56 -4.12
N ARG A 80 4.50 7.80 -4.02
CA ARG A 80 5.46 6.85 -3.44
C ARG A 80 6.09 7.41 -2.18
N LEU A 81 6.21 6.55 -1.17
CA LEU A 81 6.99 6.79 0.03
C LEU A 81 8.49 6.59 -0.25
N PRO A 82 9.38 7.13 0.61
CA PRO A 82 10.83 6.98 0.45
C PRO A 82 11.35 5.54 0.42
N ASP A 83 10.64 4.59 1.02
CA ASP A 83 10.98 3.15 1.02
C ASP A 83 10.49 2.43 -0.25
N GLY A 84 9.79 3.13 -1.15
CA GLY A 84 9.21 2.58 -2.37
C GLY A 84 7.74 2.16 -2.23
N SER A 85 7.20 2.15 -1.00
CA SER A 85 5.79 1.83 -0.74
C SER A 85 4.88 2.83 -1.46
N ARG A 86 3.67 2.42 -1.84
CA ARG A 86 2.71 3.27 -2.54
C ARG A 86 1.60 3.71 -1.62
N VAL A 87 1.20 4.97 -1.75
CA VAL A 87 0.02 5.51 -1.11
C VAL A 87 -0.91 6.02 -2.20
N ALA A 88 -2.10 5.45 -2.25
CA ALA A 88 -3.17 5.89 -3.12
C ALA A 88 -4.36 6.36 -2.27
N ALA A 89 -4.99 7.46 -2.64
CA ALA A 89 -6.20 7.90 -1.97
C ALA A 89 -7.18 8.50 -2.96
N VAL A 90 -8.48 8.32 -2.69
CA VAL A 90 -9.55 8.92 -3.50
C VAL A 90 -10.54 9.58 -2.55
N ILE A 91 -10.91 10.82 -2.88
CA ILE A 91 -11.89 11.59 -2.10
C ILE A 91 -13.13 11.91 -2.96
N PRO A 92 -14.24 12.36 -2.35
CA PRO A 92 -15.36 12.90 -3.11
C PRO A 92 -14.92 14.02 -4.08
N PRO A 93 -15.52 14.12 -5.28
CA PRO A 93 -16.69 13.36 -5.74
C PRO A 93 -16.39 11.99 -6.35
N CYS A 94 -15.12 11.61 -6.55
CA CYS A 94 -14.76 10.36 -7.23
C CYS A 94 -14.96 9.10 -6.38
N SER A 95 -14.99 9.25 -5.06
CA SER A 95 -15.38 8.17 -4.15
C SER A 95 -16.74 8.45 -3.53
N VAL A 96 -17.72 7.58 -3.84
CA VAL A 96 -19.12 7.73 -3.43
C VAL A 96 -19.31 7.48 -1.93
N ASN A 97 -18.50 6.59 -1.34
CA ASN A 97 -18.64 6.15 0.05
C ASN A 97 -17.67 6.88 1.01
N GLY A 98 -17.24 8.09 0.64
CA GLY A 98 -16.30 8.89 1.42
C GLY A 98 -14.84 8.64 1.05
N VAL A 99 -13.92 9.02 1.93
CA VAL A 99 -12.47 8.94 1.64
C VAL A 99 -11.99 7.49 1.62
N THR A 100 -11.27 7.12 0.56
CA THR A 100 -10.53 5.84 0.50
C THR A 100 -9.03 6.08 0.54
N LEU A 101 -8.31 5.15 1.15
CA LEU A 101 -6.86 5.18 1.28
C LEU A 101 -6.32 3.75 1.19
N THR A 102 -5.34 3.53 0.33
CA THR A 102 -4.61 2.27 0.22
C THR A 102 -3.13 2.54 0.41
N VAL A 103 -2.51 1.81 1.33
CA VAL A 103 -1.06 1.79 1.53
C VAL A 103 -0.56 0.41 1.15
N ARG A 104 0.11 0.31 0.00
CA ARG A 104 0.72 -0.92 -0.47
C ARG A 104 2.21 -0.90 -0.18
N LYS A 105 2.63 -1.80 0.70
CA LYS A 105 3.99 -1.84 1.24
C LYS A 105 4.93 -2.38 0.17
N PHE A 106 6.07 -1.75 -0.01
CA PHE A 106 7.09 -2.27 -0.89
C PHE A 106 7.76 -3.46 -0.21
N ASN A 107 7.54 -4.65 -0.76
CA ASN A 107 8.23 -5.84 -0.29
C ASN A 107 9.63 -5.86 -0.87
N ALA A 108 10.65 -5.64 -0.03
CA ALA A 108 12.05 -5.72 -0.44
C ALA A 108 12.52 -7.16 -0.71
N ARG A 109 11.67 -8.17 -0.49
CA ARG A 109 11.98 -9.56 -0.86
C ARG A 109 12.02 -9.68 -2.38
N HIS A 110 13.22 -9.86 -2.90
CA HIS A 110 13.44 -10.25 -4.28
C HIS A 110 13.40 -11.78 -4.33
N PHE A 111 12.59 -12.34 -5.21
CA PHE A 111 12.59 -13.78 -5.44
C PHE A 111 13.80 -14.14 -6.29
N GLY A 112 14.64 -15.04 -5.79
CA GLY A 112 15.68 -15.66 -6.61
C GLY A 112 15.07 -16.56 -7.68
N VAL A 113 15.82 -16.83 -8.75
CA VAL A 113 15.39 -17.72 -9.85
C VAL A 113 14.96 -19.08 -9.31
N GLU A 114 15.76 -19.66 -8.41
CA GLU A 114 15.41 -20.95 -7.78
C GLU A 114 14.13 -20.89 -6.95
N GLU A 115 13.86 -19.78 -6.24
CA GLU A 115 12.60 -19.63 -5.49
C GLU A 115 11.39 -19.55 -6.43
N LEU A 116 11.53 -18.86 -7.57
CA LEU A 116 10.48 -18.80 -8.59
C LEU A 116 10.20 -20.17 -9.20
N VAL A 117 11.24 -20.99 -9.39
CA VAL A 117 11.10 -22.36 -9.86
C VAL A 117 10.39 -23.24 -8.83
N HIS A 118 10.80 -23.17 -7.55
CA HIS A 118 10.16 -23.93 -6.48
C HIS A 118 8.70 -23.51 -6.25
N ALA A 119 8.38 -22.23 -6.44
CA ALA A 119 7.02 -21.71 -6.35
C ALA A 119 6.14 -22.10 -7.55
N GLY A 120 6.71 -22.70 -8.60
CA GLY A 120 5.99 -23.04 -9.84
C GLY A 120 5.69 -21.84 -10.75
N THR A 121 6.20 -20.65 -10.41
CA THR A 121 6.07 -19.43 -11.22
C THR A 121 6.90 -19.51 -12.50
N LEU A 122 8.02 -20.25 -12.47
CA LEU A 122 8.95 -20.39 -13.59
C LEU A 122 9.34 -21.86 -13.79
N GLU A 123 9.28 -22.37 -15.01
CA GLU A 123 9.79 -23.71 -15.28
C GLU A 123 11.33 -23.73 -15.33
N ARG A 124 11.96 -24.78 -14.81
CA ARG A 124 13.43 -24.88 -14.71
C ARG A 124 14.14 -24.75 -16.07
N TRP A 125 13.56 -25.29 -17.14
CA TRP A 125 14.17 -25.17 -18.47
C TRP A 125 14.18 -23.72 -18.97
N LEU A 126 13.12 -22.94 -18.67
CA LEU A 126 13.03 -21.54 -19.04
C LEU A 126 13.96 -20.68 -18.18
N ALA A 127 14.10 -20.99 -16.90
CA ALA A 127 15.10 -20.37 -16.03
C ALA A 127 16.52 -20.51 -16.61
N ASN A 128 16.91 -21.72 -17.03
CA ASN A 128 18.22 -21.98 -17.63
C ASN A 128 18.44 -21.19 -18.93
N GLN A 129 17.40 -21.06 -19.78
CA GLN A 129 17.47 -20.26 -21.00
C GLN A 129 17.64 -18.76 -20.69
N LEU A 130 16.90 -18.24 -19.71
CA LEU A 130 17.00 -16.85 -19.29
C LEU A 130 18.39 -16.52 -18.72
N GLU A 131 18.96 -17.39 -17.88
CA GLU A 131 20.33 -17.20 -17.39
C GLU A 131 21.34 -17.15 -18.55
N THR A 132 21.20 -18.05 -19.52
CA THR A 132 22.09 -18.09 -20.70
C THR A 132 21.97 -16.80 -21.53
N TYR A 133 20.78 -16.22 -21.70
CA TYR A 133 20.60 -15.04 -22.55
C TYR A 133 20.87 -13.71 -21.84
N VAL A 134 20.75 -13.64 -20.51
CA VAL A 134 20.91 -12.40 -19.75
C VAL A 134 22.31 -12.25 -19.17
N LEU A 135 22.98 -13.35 -18.84
CA LEU A 135 24.31 -13.34 -18.21
C LEU A 135 25.46 -13.64 -19.16
N ALA A 136 25.17 -14.07 -20.39
CA ALA A 136 26.18 -14.16 -21.47
C ALA A 136 26.46 -12.78 -22.08
#